data_AF-A0A1V5Y3W4-F1
#
_entry.id   AF-A0A1V5Y3W4-F1
#
_cell.length_a   1.000
_cell.length_b   1.000
_cell.length_c   1.000
_cell.angle_alpha   90.00
_cell.angle_beta   90.00
_cell.angle_gamma   90.00
#
_symmetry.space_group_name_H-M   'P 1'
#
loop_
_entity.id
_entity.type
_entity.pdbx_description
1 polymer ?
#
loop_
_entity_poly.entity_id
_entity_poly.type
_entity_poly.pdbx_seq_one_letter_code
_entity_poly.pdbx_strand_id
1 'polypeptide(L)'
;MIFKKLSVPVAALFLTFFVLRAVLAEVEVEAAKPIPTYTNISAEQARSWKQNGRDVLFLDVREVSEFDAGHVECSVNMPWDSKVLHVQHTALPQKEIIVYCRSGRRSANASQFLIDNGHAGIYNMLGGFNAWKIMPSPTPTPTPTPTPVVFSVVKGAIIDPQTSKPVNGASVQIDGGAAQTFTNAKGKFYLCGVLPGAHQLQVWGFAYDFKNLDAGVPQDGTLDIGTISLPKIGGTVVGKLVDSHTGEPLPAATVQLDGGGRWRTLTDEQGNFMLIFVEPGEHILQAWGFAYAFQEHFINVNASGPTDVGSLAFNIIPDTVRGQIVDKNTGRPVMGAHVQFDGGGDGRQTITNINGRFILVNVPSGERRLQTWGWAYNFNEIQFTQNSGGTSDMGLVQIAPMKGTIYGRLLDAVNGLPIYNAVVQLDGGGNPTWKTYSLPNGDFIVYDVSDGAHQLQTWGYAYRFLAPPSICFSVDSKGLGDLRLLPDPNTFNGRALDAQTRLPIQGAEIILSGEGQYISTKSFPDGRFVLLNVPKGSYDITVDEAAHSLVHIRTAHPGGINVDIGDVLLP
;
A
#
# COMPACT_ATOMS: atom_id res chain seq x y z
N MET A 1 9.47 -24.31 87.95
CA MET A 1 8.11 -24.29 87.37
C MET A 1 7.61 -22.84 87.39
N ILE A 2 7.14 -22.16 86.34
CA ILE A 2 7.03 -22.35 84.88
C ILE A 2 7.11 -20.92 84.28
N PHE A 3 7.90 -20.73 83.23
CA PHE A 3 7.93 -19.52 82.37
C PHE A 3 7.12 -19.79 81.09
N LYS A 4 6.28 -18.84 80.62
CA LYS A 4 6.25 -18.31 79.22
C LYS A 4 5.00 -17.48 78.84
N LYS A 5 5.29 -16.37 78.12
CA LYS A 5 4.58 -15.71 76.99
C LYS A 5 3.26 -14.96 77.35
N LEU A 6 2.92 -13.80 76.75
CA LEU A 6 2.93 -13.46 75.31
C LEU A 6 2.92 -11.92 75.06
N SER A 7 3.46 -11.54 73.90
CA SER A 7 3.71 -10.21 73.31
C SER A 7 2.61 -9.72 72.35
N VAL A 8 2.37 -8.40 72.20
CA VAL A 8 1.72 -7.77 71.02
C VAL A 8 2.36 -6.38 70.75
N PRO A 9 2.59 -5.96 69.48
CA PRO A 9 3.58 -4.93 69.14
C PRO A 9 3.03 -3.51 68.89
N VAL A 10 3.98 -2.57 68.98
CA VAL A 10 3.93 -1.17 68.57
C VAL A 10 3.92 -1.09 67.03
N ALA A 11 2.76 -0.93 66.40
CA ALA A 11 2.67 -0.55 64.97
C ALA A 11 1.24 -0.17 64.55
N ALA A 12 0.72 0.97 65.02
CA ALA A 12 -0.42 1.63 64.35
C ALA A 12 -0.52 3.13 64.63
N LEU A 13 0.57 3.77 65.07
CA LEU A 13 0.68 5.23 65.20
C LEU A 13 1.16 5.89 63.88
N PHE A 14 0.87 5.26 62.74
CA PHE A 14 1.24 5.72 61.39
C PHE A 14 0.02 6.10 60.52
N LEU A 15 -1.21 5.99 61.05
CA LEU A 15 -2.43 6.16 60.25
C LEU A 15 -3.02 7.58 60.27
N THR A 16 -2.52 8.49 61.11
CA THR A 16 -3.04 9.87 61.21
C THR A 16 -2.15 10.94 60.59
N PHE A 17 -0.98 10.59 60.05
CA PHE A 17 -0.11 11.52 59.31
C PHE A 17 -0.17 11.34 57.78
N PHE A 18 -0.78 10.25 57.28
CA PHE A 18 -0.89 9.98 55.84
C PHE A 18 -2.17 10.52 55.18
N VAL A 19 -3.19 10.91 55.95
CA VAL A 19 -4.46 11.40 55.40
C VAL A 19 -4.44 12.92 55.13
N LEU A 20 -3.50 13.67 55.72
CA LEU A 20 -3.39 15.13 55.51
C LEU A 20 -2.36 15.56 54.45
N ARG A 21 -1.69 14.61 53.79
CA ARG A 21 -0.84 14.87 52.60
C ARG A 21 -1.50 14.49 51.27
N ALA A 22 -2.70 13.92 51.30
CA ALA A 22 -3.43 13.51 50.09
C ALA A 22 -4.35 14.60 49.49
N VAL A 23 -4.42 15.79 50.10
CA VAL A 23 -5.31 16.89 49.64
C VAL A 23 -4.54 18.14 49.16
N LEU A 24 -3.20 18.07 49.09
CA LEU A 24 -2.35 19.15 48.54
C LEU A 24 -1.28 18.56 47.60
N ALA A 25 -1.70 17.77 46.62
CA ALA A 25 -0.86 17.34 45.51
C ALA A 25 -1.27 18.11 44.24
N GLU A 26 -0.45 19.11 43.92
CA GLU A 26 0.03 19.44 42.57
C GLU A 26 -1.03 19.68 41.48
N VAL A 27 -1.48 20.93 41.39
CA VAL A 27 -1.59 21.57 40.07
C VAL A 27 -0.16 21.87 39.63
N GLU A 28 0.53 20.89 39.06
CA GLU A 28 1.66 21.19 38.20
C GLU A 28 1.10 21.92 36.98
N VAL A 29 1.38 23.21 36.89
CA VAL A 29 1.27 23.93 35.63
C VAL A 29 2.28 23.29 34.69
N GLU A 30 1.82 22.38 33.84
CA GLU A 30 2.60 21.80 32.76
C GLU A 30 3.23 22.96 31.98
N ALA A 31 4.54 23.14 32.12
CA ALA A 31 5.27 24.14 31.35
C ALA A 31 4.99 23.87 29.87
N ALA A 32 4.34 24.80 29.19
CA ALA A 32 3.97 24.68 27.79
C ALA A 32 5.16 24.14 26.99
N LYS A 33 5.01 22.96 26.37
CA LYS A 33 5.98 22.43 25.41
C LYS A 33 6.34 23.56 24.44
N PRO A 34 7.64 23.82 24.16
CA PRO A 34 8.02 24.86 23.23
C PRO A 34 7.28 24.63 21.91
N ILE A 35 6.56 25.66 21.45
CA ILE A 35 5.85 25.61 20.17
C ILE A 35 6.90 25.26 19.11
N PRO A 36 6.74 24.15 18.37
CA PRO A 36 7.69 23.82 17.33
C PRO A 36 7.70 24.95 16.32
N THR A 37 8.88 25.47 15.99
CA THR A 37 9.07 26.54 15.00
C THR A 37 10.04 26.07 13.94
N TYR A 38 9.84 26.51 12.69
CA TYR A 38 10.86 26.34 11.66
C TYR A 38 11.98 27.36 11.84
N THR A 39 13.19 27.02 11.39
CA THR A 39 14.36 27.91 11.45
C THR A 39 14.66 28.51 10.09
N ASN A 40 14.90 29.82 10.00
CA ASN A 40 15.36 30.43 8.75
C ASN A 40 16.86 30.22 8.57
N ILE A 41 17.28 29.75 7.40
CA ILE A 41 18.69 29.62 7.02
C ILE A 41 18.97 30.39 5.72
N SER A 42 20.20 30.86 5.54
CA SER A 42 20.60 31.46 4.27
C SER A 42 20.84 30.39 3.20
N ALA A 43 20.83 30.78 1.94
CA ALA A 43 21.16 29.86 0.85
C ALA A 43 22.62 29.38 0.93
N GLU A 44 23.53 30.20 1.45
CA GLU A 44 24.94 29.85 1.71
C GLU A 44 25.05 28.76 2.79
N GLN A 45 24.29 28.89 3.86
CA GLN A 45 24.25 27.89 4.93
C GLN A 45 23.65 26.57 4.44
N ALA A 46 22.55 26.63 3.69
CA ALA A 46 21.95 25.46 3.04
C ALA A 46 22.96 24.76 2.09
N ARG A 47 23.72 25.54 1.32
CA ARG A 47 24.74 25.02 0.41
C ARG A 47 25.90 24.38 1.15
N SER A 48 26.37 25.00 2.23
CA SER A 48 27.40 24.42 3.10
C SER A 48 26.97 23.09 3.69
N TRP A 49 25.72 22.96 4.14
CA TRP A 49 25.19 21.70 4.66
C TRP A 49 25.17 20.61 3.58
N LYS A 50 24.72 20.97 2.37
CA LYS A 50 24.74 20.06 1.21
C LYS A 50 26.16 19.62 0.85
N GLN A 51 27.13 20.55 0.85
CA GLN A 51 28.53 20.27 0.50
C GLN A 51 29.26 19.43 1.56
N ASN A 52 28.90 19.59 2.83
CA ASN A 52 29.45 18.81 3.93
C ASN A 52 28.76 17.45 4.11
N GLY A 53 27.87 17.05 3.19
CA GLY A 53 27.20 15.75 3.22
C GLY A 53 26.19 15.59 4.36
N ARG A 54 25.66 16.69 4.91
CA ARG A 54 24.61 16.61 5.94
C ARG A 54 23.36 15.96 5.33
N ASP A 55 22.80 14.96 6.00
CA ASP A 55 21.56 14.31 5.57
C ASP A 55 20.36 15.24 5.80
N VAL A 56 20.06 16.03 4.78
CA VAL A 56 18.97 17.00 4.77
C VAL A 56 18.20 16.88 3.46
N LEU A 57 16.87 16.86 3.54
CA LEU A 57 16.01 16.87 2.36
C LEU A 57 15.86 18.30 1.84
N PHE A 58 16.12 18.53 0.55
CA PHE A 58 15.70 19.77 -0.10
C PHE A 58 14.28 19.60 -0.64
N LEU A 59 13.34 20.42 -0.19
CA LEU A 59 11.95 20.41 -0.63
C LEU A 59 11.65 21.66 -1.44
N ASP A 60 11.44 21.48 -2.74
CA ASP A 60 11.03 22.53 -3.66
C ASP A 60 9.51 22.63 -3.71
N VAL A 61 8.96 23.74 -3.21
CA VAL A 61 7.51 23.98 -3.19
C VAL A 61 7.02 24.87 -4.33
N ARG A 62 7.84 25.07 -5.38
CA ARG A 62 7.44 25.73 -6.63
C ARG A 62 6.61 24.79 -7.51
N GLU A 63 5.95 25.35 -8.52
CA GLU A 63 5.23 24.57 -9.53
C GLU A 63 6.19 23.71 -10.38
N VAL A 64 5.69 22.59 -10.91
CA VAL A 64 6.49 21.62 -11.69
C VAL A 64 7.25 22.28 -12.83
N SER A 65 6.63 23.25 -13.52
CA SER A 65 7.28 23.99 -14.61
C SER A 65 8.47 24.83 -14.15
N GLU A 66 8.44 25.38 -12.93
CA GLU A 66 9.56 26.13 -12.34
C GLU A 66 10.69 25.19 -11.90
N PHE A 67 10.34 23.99 -11.43
CA PHE A 67 11.28 22.94 -11.05
C PHE A 67 12.04 22.41 -12.27
N ASP A 68 11.30 22.12 -13.35
CA ASP A 68 11.84 21.64 -14.63
C ASP A 68 12.77 22.65 -15.31
N ALA A 69 12.53 23.95 -15.10
CA ALA A 69 13.39 25.02 -15.58
C ALA A 69 14.72 25.14 -14.82
N GLY A 70 14.88 24.40 -13.71
CA GLY A 70 16.06 24.34 -12.88
C GLY A 70 15.72 24.34 -11.39
N HIS A 71 16.43 23.54 -10.60
CA HIS A 71 16.19 23.31 -9.17
C HIS A 71 17.49 22.96 -8.43
N VAL A 72 17.42 22.86 -7.11
CA VAL A 72 18.53 22.35 -6.28
C VAL A 72 18.65 20.84 -6.50
N GLU A 73 19.82 20.35 -6.88
CA GLU A 73 20.04 18.93 -7.16
C GLU A 73 19.60 18.01 -6.01
N CYS A 74 19.00 16.84 -6.32
CA CYS A 74 18.38 15.91 -5.38
C CYS A 74 17.32 16.55 -4.45
N SER A 75 16.63 17.61 -4.89
CA SER A 75 15.44 18.11 -4.18
C SER A 75 14.16 17.41 -4.64
N VAL A 76 13.23 17.19 -3.71
CA VAL A 76 11.88 16.69 -3.98
C VAL A 76 10.98 17.87 -4.34
N ASN A 77 10.18 17.76 -5.41
CA ASN A 77 9.20 18.78 -5.77
C ASN A 77 7.81 18.43 -5.20
N MET A 78 7.27 19.28 -4.33
CA MET A 78 5.88 19.21 -3.88
C MET A 78 5.26 20.62 -3.99
N PRO A 79 4.69 20.97 -5.15
CA PRO A 79 4.13 22.29 -5.39
C PRO A 79 3.17 22.78 -4.30
N TRP A 80 3.37 24.03 -3.86
CA TRP A 80 2.51 24.68 -2.87
C TRP A 80 1.17 25.11 -3.47
N ASP A 81 1.17 25.80 -4.62
CA ASP A 81 -0.03 26.46 -5.17
C ASP A 81 -1.00 25.41 -5.75
N SER A 82 -0.48 24.37 -6.42
CA SER A 82 -1.24 23.18 -6.83
C SER A 82 -1.64 22.23 -5.69
N LYS A 83 -1.38 22.61 -4.42
CA LYS A 83 -1.73 21.88 -3.20
C LYS A 83 -1.15 20.46 -3.07
N VAL A 84 -0.16 20.10 -3.87
CA VAL A 84 0.50 18.77 -3.81
C VAL A 84 1.08 18.54 -2.42
N LEU A 85 1.77 19.53 -1.85
CA LEU A 85 2.31 19.42 -0.48
C LEU A 85 1.21 19.17 0.56
N HIS A 86 0.03 19.76 0.40
CA HIS A 86 -1.07 19.60 1.38
C HIS A 86 -1.61 18.17 1.39
N VAL A 87 -1.53 17.47 0.26
CA VAL A 87 -2.01 16.10 0.12
C VAL A 87 -0.90 15.08 0.43
N GLN A 88 0.35 15.41 0.11
CA GLN A 88 1.46 14.46 0.08
C GLN A 88 2.52 14.69 1.17
N HIS A 89 2.38 15.67 2.07
CA HIS A 89 3.37 15.93 3.11
C HIS A 89 3.65 14.74 4.02
N THR A 90 2.73 13.79 4.17
CA THR A 90 2.91 12.56 4.96
C THR A 90 3.90 11.57 4.31
N ALA A 91 4.17 11.70 3.02
CA ALA A 91 5.19 10.93 2.31
C ALA A 91 6.61 11.49 2.49
N LEU A 92 6.76 12.66 3.15
CA LEU A 92 8.08 13.21 3.45
C LEU A 92 8.77 12.34 4.52
N PRO A 93 10.05 11.99 4.32
CA PRO A 93 10.82 11.25 5.32
C PRO A 93 10.99 12.08 6.61
N GLN A 94 11.02 11.41 7.76
CA GLN A 94 11.27 12.02 9.06
C GLN A 94 12.76 12.39 9.23
N LYS A 95 13.24 13.35 8.45
CA LYS A 95 14.57 13.95 8.53
C LYS A 95 14.49 15.47 8.46
N GLU A 96 15.63 16.14 8.64
CA GLU A 96 15.71 17.59 8.48
C GLU A 96 15.30 18.00 7.06
N ILE A 97 14.45 19.02 6.93
CA ILE A 97 13.91 19.47 5.64
C ILE A 97 14.25 20.94 5.42
N ILE A 98 14.99 21.23 4.36
CA ILE A 98 15.17 22.58 3.83
C ILE A 98 14.10 22.84 2.79
N VAL A 99 13.13 23.67 3.14
CA VAL A 99 12.03 24.08 2.26
C VAL A 99 12.45 25.34 1.51
N TYR A 100 12.26 25.35 0.19
CA TYR A 100 12.54 26.51 -0.63
C TYR A 100 11.51 26.70 -1.73
N CYS A 101 11.36 27.94 -2.17
CA CYS A 101 10.55 28.29 -3.32
C CYS A 101 11.34 29.24 -4.24
N ARG A 102 10.68 30.04 -5.08
CA ARG A 102 11.38 31.01 -5.95
C ARG A 102 12.15 32.09 -5.17
N SER A 103 11.51 32.71 -4.18
CA SER A 103 12.05 33.89 -3.45
C SER A 103 12.00 33.81 -1.92
N GLY A 104 11.44 32.74 -1.35
CA GLY A 104 11.29 32.54 0.10
C GLY A 104 9.86 32.71 0.66
N ARG A 105 8.91 33.27 -0.11
CA ARG A 105 7.55 33.54 0.39
C ARG A 105 6.66 32.29 0.51
N ARG A 106 6.61 31.45 -0.52
CA ARG A 106 5.82 30.20 -0.50
C ARG A 106 6.42 29.17 0.48
N SER A 107 7.74 29.12 0.55
CA SER A 107 8.45 28.21 1.45
C SER A 107 8.23 28.55 2.92
N ALA A 108 8.08 29.83 3.29
CA ALA A 108 7.69 30.19 4.66
C ALA A 108 6.33 29.60 5.06
N ASN A 109 5.32 29.73 4.18
CA ASN A 109 3.99 29.14 4.42
C ASN A 109 4.04 27.61 4.46
N ALA A 110 4.80 27.00 3.54
CA ALA A 110 5.00 25.56 3.50
C ALA A 110 5.74 25.03 4.74
N SER A 111 6.75 25.75 5.23
CA SER A 111 7.46 25.40 6.46
C SER A 111 6.54 25.45 7.67
N GLN A 112 5.68 26.48 7.78
CA GLN A 112 4.69 26.55 8.86
C GLN A 112 3.68 25.41 8.76
N PHE A 113 3.16 25.13 7.56
CA PHE A 113 2.26 24.02 7.34
C PHE A 113 2.86 22.67 7.77
N LEU A 114 4.14 22.42 7.48
CA LEU A 114 4.81 21.18 7.89
C LEU A 114 4.93 21.06 9.41
N ILE A 115 5.30 22.16 10.08
CA ILE A 115 5.35 22.25 11.54
C ILE A 115 3.97 21.96 12.15
N ASP A 116 2.91 22.59 11.62
CA ASP A 116 1.54 22.42 12.11
C ASP A 116 1.03 20.98 11.91
N ASN A 117 1.60 20.26 10.93
CA ASN A 117 1.30 18.85 10.65
C ASN A 117 2.32 17.88 11.25
N GLY A 118 3.04 18.30 12.31
CA GLY A 118 3.84 17.42 13.16
C GLY A 118 5.23 17.07 12.63
N HIS A 119 5.69 17.71 11.55
CA HIS A 119 7.07 17.54 11.08
C HIS A 119 8.04 18.34 11.95
N ALA A 120 9.22 17.77 12.23
CA ALA A 120 10.28 18.40 13.00
C ALA A 120 11.52 18.68 12.13
N GLY A 121 12.40 19.58 12.57
CA GLY A 121 13.64 19.90 11.84
C GLY A 121 13.40 20.62 10.51
N ILE A 122 12.44 21.55 10.48
CA ILE A 122 12.09 22.33 9.29
C ILE A 122 12.94 23.59 9.21
N TYR A 123 13.58 23.79 8.06
CA TYR A 123 14.42 24.95 7.74
C TYR A 123 13.88 25.67 6.51
N ASN A 124 13.54 26.95 6.61
CA ASN A 124 13.14 27.77 5.46
C ASN A 124 14.37 28.43 4.84
N MET A 125 14.64 28.17 3.55
CA MET A 125 15.75 28.79 2.83
C MET A 125 15.40 30.21 2.38
N LEU A 126 16.00 31.21 3.04
CA LEU A 126 15.81 32.62 2.74
C LEU A 126 16.28 32.95 1.32
N GLY A 127 15.52 33.79 0.62
CA GLY A 127 15.78 34.16 -0.77
C GLY A 127 15.49 33.05 -1.80
N GLY A 128 15.16 31.82 -1.34
CA GLY A 128 14.77 30.70 -2.17
C GLY A 128 15.78 30.34 -3.26
N PHE A 129 15.28 29.79 -4.37
CA PHE A 129 16.08 29.38 -5.51
C PHE A 129 16.77 30.56 -6.23
N ASN A 130 16.25 31.78 -6.12
CA ASN A 130 16.92 32.96 -6.66
C ASN A 130 18.25 33.23 -5.94
N ALA A 131 18.27 33.15 -4.61
CA ALA A 131 19.50 33.27 -3.83
C ALA A 131 20.45 32.09 -4.11
N TRP A 132 19.90 30.88 -4.29
CA TRP A 132 20.68 29.70 -4.67
C TRP A 132 21.49 29.89 -5.97
N LYS A 133 20.88 30.51 -7.00
CA LYS A 133 21.50 30.69 -8.32
C LYS A 133 22.62 31.72 -8.38
N ILE A 134 22.57 32.75 -7.55
CA ILE A 134 23.49 33.91 -7.63
C ILE A 134 24.73 33.76 -6.74
N MET A 135 24.85 32.65 -6.00
CA MET A 135 26.01 32.40 -5.15
C MET A 135 27.26 32.02 -5.95
N PRO A 136 28.40 32.72 -5.77
CA PRO A 136 29.68 32.28 -6.32
C PRO A 136 30.10 30.92 -5.74
N SER A 137 30.81 30.12 -6.53
CA SER A 137 31.30 28.80 -6.10
C SER A 137 32.27 28.93 -4.92
N PRO A 138 32.14 28.15 -3.82
CA PRO A 138 32.97 28.38 -2.64
C PRO A 138 34.38 27.77 -2.76
N THR A 139 35.36 28.54 -2.30
CA THR A 139 36.73 28.14 -2.01
C THR A 139 36.77 27.28 -0.73
N PRO A 140 37.52 26.17 -0.68
CA PRO A 140 37.52 25.27 0.49
C PRO A 140 38.29 25.87 1.69
N THR A 141 37.80 25.65 2.91
CA THR A 141 38.54 25.84 4.17
C THR A 141 38.33 24.61 5.06
N PRO A 142 39.36 24.03 5.70
CA PRO A 142 39.26 22.73 6.35
C PRO A 142 38.82 22.84 7.83
N THR A 143 38.01 21.89 8.30
CA THR A 143 37.71 21.59 9.72
C THR A 143 37.29 20.11 9.78
N PRO A 144 37.64 19.34 10.84
CA PRO A 144 37.95 17.92 10.71
C PRO A 144 36.72 17.02 10.54
N THR A 145 36.94 15.98 9.76
CA THR A 145 35.96 15.11 9.11
C THR A 145 35.57 13.92 9.98
N PRO A 146 34.30 13.77 10.44
CA PRO A 146 33.70 12.45 10.57
C PRO A 146 33.64 11.82 9.17
N THR A 147 34.05 10.56 9.01
CA THR A 147 34.05 9.84 7.72
C THR A 147 32.70 10.02 7.02
N PRO A 148 32.61 10.79 5.93
CA PRO A 148 31.35 11.03 5.26
C PRO A 148 30.97 9.72 4.57
N VAL A 149 29.73 9.26 4.77
CA VAL A 149 29.14 8.30 3.85
C VAL A 149 28.91 9.09 2.56
N VAL A 150 29.76 8.88 1.56
CA VAL A 150 29.64 9.58 0.27
C VAL A 150 28.49 8.93 -0.49
N PHE A 151 27.39 9.65 -0.63
CA PHE A 151 26.25 9.23 -1.43
C PHE A 151 26.51 9.56 -2.90
N SER A 152 26.55 8.54 -3.75
CA SER A 152 26.73 8.70 -5.19
C SER A 152 25.38 8.82 -5.91
N VAL A 153 25.42 9.41 -7.11
CA VAL A 153 24.23 9.61 -7.97
C VAL A 153 24.34 8.74 -9.21
N VAL A 154 23.30 7.99 -9.54
CA VAL A 154 23.17 7.30 -10.83
C VAL A 154 22.17 8.06 -11.69
N LYS A 155 22.51 8.40 -12.92
CA LYS A 155 21.62 9.12 -13.86
C LYS A 155 21.63 8.49 -15.25
N GLY A 156 20.61 8.79 -16.02
CA GLY A 156 20.51 8.35 -17.42
C GLY A 156 19.21 8.82 -18.07
N ALA A 157 18.93 8.28 -19.27
CA ALA A 157 17.70 8.51 -20.00
C ALA A 157 17.14 7.20 -20.57
N ILE A 158 15.83 7.09 -20.69
CA ILE A 158 15.13 5.93 -21.26
C ILE A 158 14.34 6.35 -22.49
N ILE A 159 14.54 5.62 -23.59
CA ILE A 159 13.85 5.85 -24.87
C ILE A 159 13.19 4.57 -25.38
N ASP A 160 12.12 4.75 -26.14
CA ASP A 160 11.51 3.71 -26.95
C ASP A 160 12.35 3.53 -28.23
N PRO A 161 12.93 2.34 -28.48
CA PRO A 161 13.83 2.13 -29.61
C PRO A 161 13.14 2.20 -30.97
N GLN A 162 11.82 2.00 -31.05
CA GLN A 162 11.09 2.08 -32.31
C GLN A 162 10.72 3.51 -32.67
N THR A 163 10.24 4.28 -31.68
CA THR A 163 9.77 5.65 -31.92
C THR A 163 10.84 6.71 -31.65
N SER A 164 11.95 6.33 -31.01
CA SER A 164 12.98 7.23 -30.48
C SER A 164 12.44 8.27 -29.49
N LYS A 165 11.20 8.11 -28.99
CA LYS A 165 10.58 9.03 -28.04
C LYS A 165 11.02 8.69 -26.61
N PRO A 166 11.10 9.68 -25.70
CA PRO A 166 11.39 9.41 -24.30
C PRO A 166 10.27 8.60 -23.64
N VAL A 167 10.65 7.65 -22.79
CA VAL A 167 9.69 6.89 -21.96
C VAL A 167 9.49 7.65 -20.65
N ASN A 168 8.31 8.25 -20.47
CA ASN A 168 7.93 8.96 -19.25
C ASN A 168 7.37 7.99 -18.20
N GLY A 169 7.74 8.15 -16.93
CA GLY A 169 7.24 7.34 -15.82
C GLY A 169 7.76 5.90 -15.81
N ALA A 170 8.84 5.59 -16.53
CA ALA A 170 9.54 4.32 -16.38
C ALA A 170 10.18 4.26 -14.98
N SER A 171 10.00 3.14 -14.30
CA SER A 171 10.62 2.87 -13.01
C SER A 171 12.09 2.54 -13.21
N VAL A 172 12.92 3.05 -12.31
CA VAL A 172 14.36 2.82 -12.26
C VAL A 172 14.74 2.54 -10.82
N GLN A 173 15.34 1.38 -10.55
CA GLN A 173 15.80 1.02 -9.21
C GLN A 173 17.16 0.33 -9.23
N ILE A 174 17.82 0.35 -8.07
CA ILE A 174 19.06 -0.37 -7.81
C ILE A 174 18.78 -1.52 -6.84
N ASP A 175 19.36 -2.69 -7.15
CA ASP A 175 19.40 -3.88 -6.28
C ASP A 175 18.03 -4.25 -5.68
N GLY A 176 16.99 -4.35 -6.51
CA GLY A 176 15.66 -4.74 -6.05
C GLY A 176 14.92 -3.69 -5.23
N GLY A 177 15.28 -2.41 -5.35
CA GLY A 177 14.53 -1.28 -4.75
C GLY A 177 15.21 -0.59 -3.57
N ALA A 178 16.46 -0.93 -3.26
CA ALA A 178 17.27 -0.26 -2.23
C ALA A 178 17.36 1.26 -2.44
N ALA A 179 17.33 1.69 -3.70
CA ALA A 179 17.03 3.07 -4.09
C ALA A 179 16.26 3.08 -5.43
N GLN A 180 15.26 3.95 -5.55
CA GLN A 180 14.34 3.98 -6.68
C GLN A 180 13.98 5.41 -7.12
N THR A 181 13.63 5.56 -8.40
CA THR A 181 13.17 6.81 -9.01
C THR A 181 12.33 6.51 -10.26
N PHE A 182 11.75 7.55 -10.85
CA PHE A 182 11.02 7.45 -12.12
C PHE A 182 11.62 8.37 -13.17
N THR A 183 11.50 8.01 -14.44
CA THR A 183 11.83 8.92 -15.52
C THR A 183 10.82 10.05 -15.62
N ASN A 184 11.29 11.25 -15.92
CA ASN A 184 10.44 12.41 -16.19
C ASN A 184 9.90 12.42 -17.63
N ALA A 185 9.16 13.47 -18.00
CA ALA A 185 8.59 13.64 -19.34
C ALA A 185 9.61 13.64 -20.50
N LYS A 186 10.90 13.88 -20.20
CA LYS A 186 12.02 13.81 -21.15
C LYS A 186 12.76 12.48 -21.08
N GLY A 187 12.20 11.48 -20.39
CA GLY A 187 12.77 10.15 -20.19
C GLY A 187 13.99 10.11 -19.27
N LYS A 188 14.33 11.21 -18.59
CA LYS A 188 15.54 11.29 -17.74
C LYS A 188 15.26 10.89 -16.31
N PHE A 189 16.22 10.26 -15.65
CA PHE A 189 16.15 9.88 -14.25
C PHE A 189 17.42 10.27 -13.47
N TYR A 190 17.26 10.40 -12.14
CA TYR A 190 18.33 10.64 -11.18
C TYR A 190 18.04 9.83 -9.92
N LEU A 191 18.98 8.99 -9.52
CA LEU A 191 18.88 8.05 -8.41
C LEU A 191 20.01 8.39 -7.43
N CYS A 192 19.66 9.16 -6.39
CA CYS A 192 20.61 9.65 -5.39
C CYS A 192 20.71 8.66 -4.22
N GLY A 193 21.86 8.61 -3.53
CA GLY A 193 21.99 7.81 -2.30
C GLY A 193 22.48 6.38 -2.52
N VAL A 194 22.97 6.06 -3.71
CA VAL A 194 23.52 4.73 -3.99
C VAL A 194 24.90 4.61 -3.37
N LEU A 195 25.12 3.53 -2.62
CA LEU A 195 26.43 3.23 -2.06
C LEU A 195 27.45 2.98 -3.19
N PRO A 196 28.74 3.27 -3.00
CA PRO A 196 29.76 2.86 -3.95
C PRO A 196 29.90 1.34 -4.03
N GLY A 197 30.06 0.80 -5.24
CA GLY A 197 30.20 -0.64 -5.44
C GLY A 197 29.65 -1.14 -6.76
N ALA A 198 29.59 -2.46 -6.90
CA ALA A 198 28.91 -3.13 -8.01
C ALA A 198 27.42 -3.30 -7.65
N HIS A 199 26.56 -2.81 -8.54
CA HIS A 199 25.11 -2.82 -8.36
C HIS A 199 24.41 -3.33 -9.63
N GLN A 200 23.16 -3.72 -9.48
CA GLN A 200 22.25 -4.08 -10.56
C GLN A 200 21.20 -2.97 -10.74
N LEU A 201 21.29 -2.25 -11.86
CA LEU A 201 20.31 -1.26 -12.28
C LEU A 201 19.18 -1.94 -13.06
N GLN A 202 18.00 -1.87 -12.48
CA GLN A 202 16.79 -2.46 -12.99
C GLN A 202 15.88 -1.35 -13.51
N VAL A 203 15.44 -1.46 -14.76
CA VAL A 203 14.55 -0.48 -15.39
C VAL A 203 13.38 -1.17 -16.09
N TRP A 204 12.21 -0.56 -16.01
CA TRP A 204 11.02 -1.00 -16.74
C TRP A 204 10.01 0.13 -16.89
N GLY A 205 9.01 -0.07 -17.73
CA GLY A 205 7.90 0.87 -17.84
C GLY A 205 6.59 0.17 -18.12
N PHE A 206 5.50 0.92 -18.05
CA PHE A 206 4.19 0.42 -18.43
C PHE A 206 4.18 0.00 -19.90
N ALA A 207 3.95 -1.29 -20.16
CA ALA A 207 4.09 -1.91 -21.49
C ALA A 207 5.50 -1.81 -22.11
N TYR A 208 6.55 -1.63 -21.29
CA TYR A 208 7.95 -1.55 -21.69
C TYR A 208 8.86 -2.50 -20.92
N ASP A 209 9.75 -3.17 -21.64
CA ASP A 209 10.49 -4.37 -21.22
C ASP A 209 11.27 -4.18 -19.94
N PHE A 210 11.54 -5.28 -19.25
CA PHE A 210 12.45 -5.27 -18.13
C PHE A 210 13.88 -5.32 -18.65
N LYS A 211 14.74 -4.44 -18.14
CA LYS A 211 16.18 -4.55 -18.32
C LYS A 211 16.90 -4.52 -17.00
N ASN A 212 17.87 -5.41 -16.87
CA ASN A 212 18.84 -5.40 -15.80
C ASN A 212 20.22 -5.07 -16.38
N LEU A 213 20.94 -4.16 -15.75
CA LEU A 213 22.20 -3.60 -16.23
C LEU A 213 23.21 -3.53 -15.09
N ASP A 214 24.46 -3.91 -15.34
CA ASP A 214 25.53 -3.71 -14.36
C ASP A 214 25.80 -2.21 -14.17
N ALA A 215 25.84 -1.77 -12.91
CA ALA A 215 26.12 -0.39 -12.52
C ALA A 215 27.27 -0.35 -11.49
N GLY A 216 28.47 -0.01 -11.96
CA GLY A 216 29.64 0.22 -11.10
C GLY A 216 29.65 1.65 -10.55
N VAL A 217 29.10 1.85 -9.36
CA VAL A 217 28.96 3.16 -8.73
C VAL A 217 30.30 3.58 -8.10
N PRO A 218 30.90 4.73 -8.49
CA PRO A 218 32.19 5.18 -7.97
C PRO A 218 32.10 5.65 -6.51
N GLN A 219 33.25 5.67 -5.82
CA GLN A 219 33.38 6.09 -4.41
C GLN A 219 32.96 7.56 -4.16
N ASP A 220 33.09 8.40 -5.17
CA ASP A 220 32.81 9.82 -5.11
C ASP A 220 32.41 10.33 -6.50
N GLY A 221 31.11 10.34 -6.80
CA GLY A 221 30.65 11.00 -8.03
C GLY A 221 29.29 10.59 -8.57
N THR A 222 29.09 10.95 -9.84
CA THR A 222 27.91 10.61 -10.60
C THR A 222 28.24 9.54 -11.63
N LEU A 223 27.55 8.40 -11.58
CA LEU A 223 27.53 7.41 -12.64
C LEU A 223 26.47 7.83 -13.68
N ASP A 224 26.89 8.10 -14.92
CA ASP A 224 25.97 8.31 -16.05
C ASP A 224 25.88 7.02 -16.87
N ILE A 225 24.72 6.39 -16.85
CA ILE A 225 24.42 5.15 -17.58
C ILE A 225 24.14 5.44 -19.07
N GLY A 226 24.01 6.71 -19.45
CA GLY A 226 23.69 7.11 -20.81
C GLY A 226 22.23 6.83 -21.17
N THR A 227 21.99 6.45 -22.43
CA THR A 227 20.64 6.19 -22.95
C THR A 227 20.34 4.70 -22.95
N ILE A 228 19.33 4.30 -22.20
CA ILE A 228 18.79 2.95 -22.15
C ILE A 228 17.65 2.85 -23.14
N SER A 229 17.79 1.93 -24.10
CA SER A 229 16.68 1.59 -25.01
C SER A 229 15.77 0.57 -24.35
N LEU A 230 14.51 0.91 -24.14
CA LEU A 230 13.53 0.03 -23.52
C LEU A 230 12.44 -0.30 -24.56
N PRO A 231 12.49 -1.49 -25.19
CA PRO A 231 11.48 -1.89 -26.16
C PRO A 231 10.13 -2.10 -25.49
N LYS A 232 9.04 -1.96 -26.25
CA LYS A 232 7.71 -2.34 -25.75
C LYS A 232 7.61 -3.86 -25.60
N ILE A 233 6.90 -4.32 -24.58
CA ILE A 233 6.71 -5.75 -24.33
C ILE A 233 5.49 -6.23 -25.07
N GLY A 234 5.73 -6.90 -26.20
CA GLY A 234 4.70 -7.56 -27.00
C GLY A 234 3.54 -6.66 -27.40
N GLY A 235 2.49 -7.31 -27.89
CA GLY A 235 1.21 -6.67 -28.13
C GLY A 235 0.51 -6.33 -26.82
N THR A 236 -0.07 -5.13 -26.78
CA THR A 236 -1.01 -4.75 -25.72
C THR A 236 -2.41 -4.81 -26.33
N VAL A 237 -3.42 -5.21 -25.57
CA VAL A 237 -4.82 -5.13 -25.99
C VAL A 237 -5.56 -4.23 -25.03
N VAL A 238 -6.21 -3.20 -25.54
CA VAL A 238 -7.03 -2.26 -24.74
C VAL A 238 -8.44 -2.22 -25.29
N GLY A 239 -9.41 -1.90 -24.44
CA GLY A 239 -10.78 -1.71 -24.87
C GLY A 239 -11.68 -1.33 -23.70
N LYS A 240 -12.99 -1.31 -23.97
CA LYS A 240 -14.03 -0.99 -22.99
C LYS A 240 -15.21 -1.94 -23.10
N LEU A 241 -15.79 -2.36 -21.98
CA LEU A 241 -17.03 -3.15 -21.93
C LEU A 241 -18.20 -2.28 -21.45
N VAL A 242 -19.34 -2.37 -22.16
CA VAL A 242 -20.56 -1.61 -21.84
C VAL A 242 -21.81 -2.50 -21.90
N ASP A 243 -22.85 -2.11 -21.19
CA ASP A 243 -24.19 -2.68 -21.32
C ASP A 243 -24.78 -2.34 -22.71
N SER A 244 -25.34 -3.33 -23.41
CA SER A 244 -25.86 -3.15 -24.77
C SER A 244 -27.12 -2.30 -24.88
N HIS A 245 -27.88 -2.15 -23.80
CA HIS A 245 -29.14 -1.40 -23.76
C HIS A 245 -28.94 -0.01 -23.19
N THR A 246 -28.21 0.11 -22.08
CA THR A 246 -28.01 1.39 -21.38
C THR A 246 -26.75 2.13 -21.83
N GLY A 247 -25.77 1.42 -22.38
CA GLY A 247 -24.44 1.96 -22.69
C GLY A 247 -23.59 2.24 -21.44
N GLU A 248 -24.07 1.85 -20.25
CA GLU A 248 -23.32 2.03 -19.00
C GLU A 248 -22.06 1.14 -18.99
N PRO A 249 -20.95 1.62 -18.40
CA PRO A 249 -19.73 0.83 -18.30
C PRO A 249 -19.95 -0.41 -17.42
N LEU A 250 -19.28 -1.51 -17.76
CA LEU A 250 -19.32 -2.75 -16.98
C LEU A 250 -18.06 -2.88 -16.12
N PRO A 251 -18.09 -2.51 -14.83
CA PRO A 251 -16.94 -2.63 -13.96
C PRO A 251 -16.72 -4.04 -13.43
N ALA A 252 -15.46 -4.40 -13.19
CA ALA A 252 -15.04 -5.72 -12.70
C ALA A 252 -15.53 -6.91 -13.56
N ALA A 253 -15.77 -6.68 -14.84
CA ALA A 253 -16.01 -7.72 -15.83
C ALA A 253 -14.68 -8.37 -16.22
N THR A 254 -14.69 -9.68 -16.44
CA THR A 254 -13.49 -10.41 -16.85
C THR A 254 -13.25 -10.26 -18.34
N VAL A 255 -12.00 -10.02 -18.71
CA VAL A 255 -11.50 -10.07 -20.08
C VAL A 255 -10.28 -10.98 -20.13
N GLN A 256 -10.23 -11.90 -21.09
CA GLN A 256 -9.12 -12.81 -21.28
C GLN A 256 -8.86 -13.11 -22.76
N LEU A 257 -7.72 -13.72 -23.06
CA LEU A 257 -7.42 -14.27 -24.39
C LEU A 257 -7.17 -15.78 -24.30
N ASP A 258 -7.62 -16.51 -25.33
CA ASP A 258 -7.30 -17.92 -25.59
C ASP A 258 -7.47 -18.86 -24.38
N GLY A 259 -8.58 -18.71 -23.66
CA GLY A 259 -8.90 -19.55 -22.50
C GLY A 259 -8.36 -19.03 -21.16
N GLY A 260 -7.66 -17.90 -21.13
CA GLY A 260 -7.36 -17.14 -19.91
C GLY A 260 -6.24 -17.67 -19.03
N GLY A 261 -5.38 -18.54 -19.58
CA GLY A 261 -4.18 -19.00 -18.87
C GLY A 261 -3.17 -17.88 -18.63
N ARG A 262 -2.68 -17.24 -19.70
CA ARG A 262 -1.66 -16.17 -19.62
C ARG A 262 -2.21 -14.75 -19.61
N TRP A 263 -3.29 -14.50 -20.34
CA TRP A 263 -3.82 -13.15 -20.54
C TRP A 263 -5.22 -13.05 -19.97
N ARG A 264 -5.33 -12.47 -18.77
CA ARG A 264 -6.61 -12.23 -18.11
C ARG A 264 -6.52 -10.96 -17.26
N THR A 265 -7.57 -10.14 -17.30
CA THR A 265 -7.71 -8.89 -16.54
C THR A 265 -9.17 -8.65 -16.15
N LEU A 266 -9.40 -7.62 -15.34
CA LEU A 266 -10.73 -7.11 -15.02
C LEU A 266 -10.88 -5.68 -15.58
N THR A 267 -12.11 -5.30 -15.91
CA THR A 267 -12.42 -3.90 -16.25
C THR A 267 -12.42 -2.99 -15.02
N ASP A 268 -12.03 -1.72 -15.21
CA ASP A 268 -12.11 -0.66 -14.20
C ASP A 268 -13.54 -0.13 -13.99
N GLU A 269 -13.71 0.88 -13.13
CA GLU A 269 -15.02 1.51 -12.84
C GLU A 269 -15.69 2.14 -14.08
N GLN A 270 -14.90 2.51 -15.08
CA GLN A 270 -15.34 3.10 -16.34
C GLN A 270 -15.45 2.05 -17.46
N GLY A 271 -15.32 0.76 -17.13
CA GLY A 271 -15.46 -0.37 -18.03
C GLY A 271 -14.23 -0.62 -18.90
N ASN A 272 -13.13 0.12 -18.73
CA ASN A 272 -11.92 -0.05 -19.54
C ASN A 272 -11.09 -1.23 -19.04
N PHE A 273 -10.38 -1.87 -19.94
CA PHE A 273 -9.43 -2.93 -19.61
C PHE A 273 -8.14 -2.81 -20.41
N MET A 274 -7.11 -3.47 -19.91
CA MET A 274 -5.87 -3.66 -20.64
C MET A 274 -5.27 -5.04 -20.35
N LEU A 275 -4.87 -5.73 -21.41
CA LEU A 275 -4.01 -6.92 -21.39
C LEU A 275 -2.63 -6.53 -21.94
N ILE A 276 -1.60 -6.98 -21.25
CA ILE A 276 -0.20 -6.72 -21.59
C ILE A 276 0.50 -8.04 -21.90
N PHE A 277 1.65 -7.99 -22.59
CA PHE A 277 2.43 -9.17 -23.00
C PHE A 277 1.69 -10.13 -23.94
N VAL A 278 0.73 -9.63 -24.71
CA VAL A 278 0.00 -10.46 -25.66
C VAL A 278 0.93 -10.74 -26.84
N GLU A 279 1.04 -12.01 -27.21
CA GLU A 279 1.83 -12.38 -28.38
C GLU A 279 1.25 -11.68 -29.64
N PRO A 280 2.06 -11.25 -30.61
CA PRO A 280 1.51 -10.68 -31.83
C PRO A 280 0.90 -11.77 -32.72
N GLY A 281 -0.26 -11.50 -33.30
CA GLY A 281 -0.97 -12.46 -34.15
C GLY A 281 -2.45 -12.56 -33.83
N GLU A 282 -3.10 -13.62 -34.32
CA GLU A 282 -4.52 -13.85 -34.11
C GLU A 282 -4.80 -14.45 -32.73
N HIS A 283 -5.74 -13.85 -32.00
CA HIS A 283 -6.18 -14.29 -30.68
C HIS A 283 -7.70 -14.27 -30.58
N ILE A 284 -8.25 -15.06 -29.64
CA ILE A 284 -9.67 -15.04 -29.30
C ILE A 284 -9.84 -14.29 -27.97
N LEU A 285 -10.39 -13.07 -28.05
CA LEU A 285 -10.79 -12.29 -26.88
C LEU A 285 -12.10 -12.85 -26.33
N GLN A 286 -12.07 -13.27 -25.08
CA GLN A 286 -13.20 -13.80 -24.35
C GLN A 286 -13.51 -12.86 -23.19
N ALA A 287 -14.76 -12.43 -23.08
CA ALA A 287 -15.15 -11.52 -22.02
C ALA A 287 -16.52 -11.87 -21.46
N TRP A 288 -16.69 -11.61 -20.16
CA TRP A 288 -17.98 -11.77 -19.47
C TRP A 288 -18.04 -10.86 -18.26
N GLY A 289 -19.22 -10.33 -17.98
CA GLY A 289 -19.49 -9.46 -16.86
C GLY A 289 -20.40 -10.11 -15.83
N PHE A 290 -20.46 -9.49 -14.65
CA PHE A 290 -21.44 -9.83 -13.63
C PHE A 290 -22.86 -9.63 -14.22
N ALA A 291 -23.53 -10.74 -14.54
CA ALA A 291 -24.88 -10.87 -15.08
C ALA A 291 -24.96 -10.72 -16.60
N TYR A 292 -23.80 -10.68 -17.29
CA TYR A 292 -23.73 -10.46 -18.72
C TYR A 292 -23.27 -11.72 -19.46
N ALA A 293 -23.84 -11.94 -20.65
CA ALA A 293 -23.56 -13.09 -21.46
C ALA A 293 -22.07 -13.13 -21.86
N PHE A 294 -21.51 -14.33 -21.92
CA PHE A 294 -20.18 -14.57 -22.45
C PHE A 294 -20.11 -14.17 -23.93
N GLN A 295 -19.04 -13.50 -24.33
CA GLN A 295 -18.76 -13.16 -25.74
C GLN A 295 -17.34 -13.53 -26.12
N GLU A 296 -17.18 -13.88 -27.40
CA GLU A 296 -15.88 -14.10 -28.04
C GLU A 296 -15.72 -13.19 -29.25
N HIS A 297 -14.52 -12.64 -29.43
CA HIS A 297 -14.15 -11.78 -30.54
C HIS A 297 -12.77 -12.20 -31.07
N PHE A 298 -12.64 -12.39 -32.37
CA PHE A 298 -11.34 -12.60 -33.01
C PHE A 298 -10.62 -11.25 -33.13
N ILE A 299 -9.41 -11.17 -32.62
CA ILE A 299 -8.57 -9.97 -32.68
C ILE A 299 -7.21 -10.30 -33.27
N ASN A 300 -6.59 -9.34 -33.96
CA ASN A 300 -5.23 -9.46 -34.44
C ASN A 300 -4.34 -8.45 -33.72
N VAL A 301 -3.44 -8.96 -32.89
CA VAL A 301 -2.65 -8.19 -31.94
C VAL A 301 -1.38 -7.67 -32.60
N ASN A 302 -1.16 -6.37 -32.49
CA ASN A 302 -0.04 -5.65 -33.09
C ASN A 302 1.28 -5.90 -32.33
N ALA A 303 2.38 -6.12 -33.07
CA ALA A 303 3.73 -6.32 -32.53
C ALA A 303 4.44 -5.06 -31.99
N SER A 304 3.87 -3.87 -32.18
CA SER A 304 4.55 -2.58 -31.96
C SER A 304 3.74 -1.56 -31.16
N GLY A 305 2.51 -1.89 -30.75
CA GLY A 305 1.64 -0.96 -30.05
C GLY A 305 0.35 -1.58 -29.49
N PRO A 306 -0.47 -0.77 -28.80
CA PRO A 306 -1.76 -1.22 -28.30
C PRO A 306 -2.72 -1.51 -29.45
N THR A 307 -3.33 -2.68 -29.39
CA THR A 307 -4.46 -3.12 -30.20
C THR A 307 -5.71 -2.68 -29.47
N ASP A 308 -6.32 -1.59 -29.93
CA ASP A 308 -7.58 -1.10 -29.38
C ASP A 308 -8.76 -1.83 -30.03
N VAL A 309 -9.51 -2.58 -29.23
CA VAL A 309 -10.71 -3.32 -29.68
C VAL A 309 -11.98 -2.48 -29.57
N GLY A 310 -11.87 -1.22 -29.14
CA GLY A 310 -12.98 -0.29 -28.98
C GLY A 310 -13.90 -0.66 -27.82
N SER A 311 -15.18 -0.31 -27.95
CA SER A 311 -16.23 -0.62 -26.97
C SER A 311 -17.02 -1.85 -27.39
N LEU A 312 -17.01 -2.89 -26.57
CA LEU A 312 -17.76 -4.13 -26.76
C LEU A 312 -19.03 -4.09 -25.89
N ALA A 313 -20.19 -4.30 -26.52
CA ALA A 313 -21.50 -4.19 -25.90
C ALA A 313 -22.07 -5.56 -25.49
N PHE A 314 -22.50 -5.71 -24.24
CA PHE A 314 -22.91 -6.99 -23.65
C PHE A 314 -24.39 -6.99 -23.28
N ASN A 315 -25.07 -8.08 -23.64
CA ASN A 315 -26.43 -8.35 -23.20
C ASN A 315 -26.42 -8.98 -21.80
N ILE A 316 -27.35 -8.56 -20.96
CA ILE A 316 -27.61 -9.22 -19.68
C ILE A 316 -28.14 -10.64 -19.94
N ILE A 317 -27.74 -11.62 -19.14
CA ILE A 317 -28.24 -13.00 -19.23
C ILE A 317 -29.72 -12.96 -18.82
N PRO A 318 -30.65 -13.47 -19.65
CA PRO A 318 -32.07 -13.54 -19.30
C PRO A 318 -32.29 -14.45 -18.08
N ASP A 319 -33.41 -14.27 -17.38
CA ASP A 319 -33.79 -15.07 -16.21
C ASP A 319 -32.73 -15.00 -15.08
N THR A 320 -32.22 -13.79 -14.83
CA THR A 320 -31.23 -13.52 -13.79
C THR A 320 -31.79 -12.75 -12.61
N VAL A 321 -31.22 -13.01 -11.43
CA VAL A 321 -31.44 -12.22 -10.22
C VAL A 321 -30.10 -11.75 -9.72
N ARG A 322 -29.95 -10.44 -9.50
CA ARG A 322 -28.73 -9.83 -8.97
C ARG A 322 -29.02 -9.02 -7.72
N GLY A 323 -27.98 -8.75 -6.93
CA GLY A 323 -28.07 -7.84 -5.79
C GLY A 323 -26.76 -7.75 -5.04
N GLN A 324 -26.80 -7.07 -3.90
CA GLN A 324 -25.67 -6.91 -3.00
C GLN A 324 -26.07 -7.25 -1.57
N ILE A 325 -25.35 -8.19 -0.94
CA ILE A 325 -25.51 -8.52 0.47
C ILE A 325 -24.69 -7.54 1.30
N VAL A 326 -25.33 -6.91 2.29
CA VAL A 326 -24.69 -5.99 3.22
C VAL A 326 -25.00 -6.36 4.67
N ASP A 327 -24.07 -6.05 5.57
CA ASP A 327 -24.28 -6.18 7.00
C ASP A 327 -25.33 -5.17 7.45
N LYS A 328 -26.35 -5.65 8.17
CA LYS A 328 -27.51 -4.84 8.60
C LYS A 328 -27.12 -3.67 9.50
N ASN A 329 -26.05 -3.79 10.29
CA ASN A 329 -25.67 -2.80 11.29
C ASN A 329 -24.76 -1.71 10.73
N THR A 330 -23.90 -2.07 9.76
CA THR A 330 -22.84 -1.19 9.22
C THR A 330 -23.08 -0.77 7.78
N GLY A 331 -23.96 -1.47 7.05
CA GLY A 331 -24.12 -1.31 5.60
C GLY A 331 -22.92 -1.77 4.77
N ARG A 332 -21.91 -2.40 5.39
CA ARG A 332 -20.72 -2.88 4.67
C ARG A 332 -21.04 -4.10 3.82
N PRO A 333 -20.40 -4.28 2.66
CA PRO A 333 -20.60 -5.49 1.87
C PRO A 333 -20.14 -6.75 2.61
N VAL A 334 -20.93 -7.81 2.56
CA VAL A 334 -20.55 -9.10 3.13
C VAL A 334 -19.95 -9.97 2.04
N MET A 335 -18.62 -10.12 2.04
CA MET A 335 -17.92 -11.04 1.15
C MET A 335 -18.12 -12.49 1.62
N GLY A 336 -18.32 -13.42 0.68
CA GLY A 336 -18.41 -14.84 1.01
C GLY A 336 -19.78 -15.30 1.55
N ALA A 337 -20.77 -14.41 1.62
CA ALA A 337 -22.15 -14.80 1.94
C ALA A 337 -22.71 -15.74 0.85
N HIS A 338 -23.36 -16.81 1.30
CA HIS A 338 -24.11 -17.75 0.47
C HIS A 338 -25.45 -17.13 0.08
N VAL A 339 -25.81 -17.30 -1.19
CA VAL A 339 -27.07 -16.84 -1.75
C VAL A 339 -27.67 -17.94 -2.61
N GLN A 340 -28.93 -18.28 -2.40
CA GLN A 340 -29.64 -19.28 -3.19
C GLN A 340 -31.11 -18.90 -3.37
N PHE A 341 -31.84 -19.65 -4.20
CA PHE A 341 -33.29 -19.53 -4.29
C PHE A 341 -34.02 -20.86 -4.11
N ASP A 342 -35.23 -20.80 -3.55
CA ASP A 342 -36.20 -21.90 -3.40
C ASP A 342 -35.62 -23.20 -2.80
N GLY A 343 -34.77 -23.08 -1.78
CA GLY A 343 -34.22 -24.20 -1.01
C GLY A 343 -32.85 -24.67 -1.45
N GLY A 344 -32.35 -24.21 -2.60
CA GLY A 344 -30.98 -24.48 -3.07
C GLY A 344 -30.77 -25.90 -3.60
N GLY A 345 -30.08 -25.99 -4.73
CA GLY A 345 -29.67 -27.20 -5.44
C GLY A 345 -28.65 -26.85 -6.52
N ASP A 346 -28.21 -27.82 -7.32
CA ASP A 346 -27.24 -27.56 -8.39
C ASP A 346 -27.72 -26.46 -9.34
N GLY A 347 -26.87 -25.46 -9.57
CA GLY A 347 -27.17 -24.30 -10.40
C GLY A 347 -28.10 -23.25 -9.79
N ARG A 348 -28.52 -23.38 -8.52
CA ARG A 348 -29.43 -22.43 -7.83
C ARG A 348 -28.79 -21.63 -6.71
N GLN A 349 -27.47 -21.68 -6.59
CA GLN A 349 -26.71 -21.06 -5.51
C GLN A 349 -25.46 -20.35 -6.02
N THR A 350 -25.02 -19.35 -5.29
CA THR A 350 -23.82 -18.57 -5.55
C THR A 350 -23.25 -18.05 -4.24
N ILE A 351 -22.05 -17.48 -4.31
CA ILE A 351 -21.40 -16.81 -3.19
C ILE A 351 -21.07 -15.38 -3.61
N THR A 352 -21.23 -14.45 -2.70
CA THR A 352 -20.93 -13.03 -2.93
C THR A 352 -19.42 -12.77 -3.11
N ASN A 353 -19.10 -11.83 -4.01
CA ASN A 353 -17.72 -11.37 -4.21
C ASN A 353 -17.26 -10.38 -3.11
N ILE A 354 -16.06 -9.80 -3.28
CA ILE A 354 -15.46 -8.83 -2.33
C ILE A 354 -16.33 -7.60 -2.05
N ASN A 355 -17.19 -7.24 -3.00
CA ASN A 355 -18.12 -6.13 -2.89
C ASN A 355 -19.52 -6.59 -2.47
N GLY A 356 -19.66 -7.81 -1.93
CA GLY A 356 -20.93 -8.37 -1.48
C GLY A 356 -21.93 -8.66 -2.61
N ARG A 357 -21.53 -8.57 -3.89
CA ARG A 357 -22.44 -8.73 -5.03
C ARG A 357 -22.62 -10.19 -5.40
N PHE A 358 -23.85 -10.58 -5.77
CA PHE A 358 -24.21 -11.94 -6.20
C PHE A 358 -25.11 -11.96 -7.45
N ILE A 359 -25.04 -13.04 -8.23
CA ILE A 359 -26.01 -13.35 -9.29
C ILE A 359 -26.44 -14.80 -9.21
N LEU A 360 -27.74 -14.98 -9.39
CA LEU A 360 -28.36 -16.25 -9.71
C LEU A 360 -28.78 -16.22 -11.18
N VAL A 361 -28.47 -17.28 -11.92
CA VAL A 361 -28.82 -17.47 -13.32
C VAL A 361 -29.92 -18.54 -13.44
N ASN A 362 -30.63 -18.55 -14.57
CA ASN A 362 -31.71 -19.52 -14.84
C ASN A 362 -32.77 -19.54 -13.74
N VAL A 363 -33.08 -18.38 -13.16
CA VAL A 363 -34.13 -18.24 -12.15
C VAL A 363 -35.47 -18.26 -12.88
N PRO A 364 -36.31 -19.29 -12.70
CA PRO A 364 -37.53 -19.37 -13.49
C PRO A 364 -38.52 -18.28 -13.06
N SER A 365 -39.36 -17.83 -13.99
CA SER A 365 -40.36 -16.80 -13.71
C SER A 365 -41.35 -17.20 -12.61
N GLY A 366 -41.96 -16.21 -11.96
CA GLY A 366 -42.95 -16.37 -10.89
C GLY A 366 -42.44 -15.90 -9.52
N GLU A 367 -43.25 -16.15 -8.49
CA GLU A 367 -42.88 -15.89 -7.09
C GLU A 367 -41.77 -16.85 -6.63
N ARG A 368 -40.72 -16.28 -6.03
CA ARG A 368 -39.50 -16.96 -5.61
C ARG A 368 -39.10 -16.54 -4.21
N ARG A 369 -38.29 -17.35 -3.55
CA ARG A 369 -37.68 -17.03 -2.26
C ARG A 369 -36.17 -16.96 -2.39
N LEU A 370 -35.60 -15.79 -2.16
CA LEU A 370 -34.17 -15.57 -2.03
C LEU A 370 -33.75 -15.89 -0.59
N GLN A 371 -32.74 -16.73 -0.43
CA GLN A 371 -32.25 -17.20 0.86
C GLN A 371 -30.77 -16.88 0.97
N THR A 372 -30.38 -16.26 2.07
CA THR A 372 -29.05 -15.66 2.24
C THR A 372 -28.52 -15.92 3.64
N TRP A 373 -27.25 -16.31 3.77
CA TRP A 373 -26.55 -16.39 5.05
C TRP A 373 -25.04 -16.20 4.83
N GLY A 374 -24.29 -16.01 5.90
CA GLY A 374 -22.84 -15.86 5.83
C GLY A 374 -22.18 -16.45 7.07
N TRP A 375 -20.86 -16.49 7.07
CA TRP A 375 -20.12 -16.88 8.26
C TRP A 375 -20.42 -15.90 9.40
N ALA A 376 -20.99 -16.40 10.50
CA ALA A 376 -21.46 -15.61 11.65
C ALA A 376 -22.58 -14.59 11.34
N TYR A 377 -23.37 -14.85 10.30
CA TYR A 377 -24.61 -14.11 10.01
C TYR A 377 -25.84 -15.03 10.08
N ASN A 378 -26.96 -14.50 10.57
CA ASN A 378 -28.23 -15.22 10.61
C ASN A 378 -28.74 -15.51 9.20
N PHE A 379 -29.46 -16.62 9.06
CA PHE A 379 -30.24 -16.90 7.87
C PHE A 379 -31.32 -15.84 7.65
N ASN A 380 -31.49 -15.43 6.40
CA ASN A 380 -32.49 -14.46 5.96
C ASN A 380 -33.18 -14.99 4.69
N GLU A 381 -34.49 -14.77 4.59
CA GLU A 381 -35.31 -15.16 3.43
C GLU A 381 -36.22 -14.00 3.00
N ILE A 382 -36.24 -13.69 1.71
CA ILE A 382 -37.03 -12.61 1.10
C ILE A 382 -37.81 -13.16 -0.11
N GLN A 383 -39.08 -12.81 -0.23
CA GLN A 383 -39.88 -13.11 -1.42
C GLN A 383 -39.64 -12.08 -2.53
N PHE A 384 -39.57 -12.53 -3.78
CA PHE A 384 -39.47 -11.67 -4.95
C PHE A 384 -40.16 -12.30 -6.17
N THR A 385 -40.59 -11.47 -7.11
CA THR A 385 -41.19 -11.91 -8.38
C THR A 385 -40.15 -11.85 -9.48
N GLN A 386 -39.87 -12.98 -10.14
CA GLN A 386 -39.02 -13.04 -11.32
C GLN A 386 -39.87 -12.93 -12.60
N ASN A 387 -39.52 -11.98 -13.48
CA ASN A 387 -40.13 -11.86 -14.80
C ASN A 387 -39.41 -12.76 -15.82
N SER A 388 -40.17 -13.39 -16.71
CA SER A 388 -39.60 -14.24 -17.78
C SER A 388 -38.73 -13.42 -18.74
N GLY A 389 -37.54 -13.91 -19.04
CA GLY A 389 -36.58 -13.29 -19.95
C GLY A 389 -35.93 -12.01 -19.41
N GLY A 390 -36.29 -11.57 -18.20
CA GLY A 390 -35.81 -10.34 -17.59
C GLY A 390 -34.74 -10.55 -16.52
N THR A 391 -34.19 -9.44 -16.03
CA THR A 391 -33.31 -9.41 -14.85
C THR A 391 -34.03 -8.74 -13.69
N SER A 392 -34.04 -9.40 -12.53
CA SER A 392 -34.51 -8.79 -11.28
C SER A 392 -33.32 -8.27 -10.47
N ASP A 393 -33.40 -7.02 -10.04
CA ASP A 393 -32.41 -6.41 -9.15
C ASP A 393 -32.98 -6.33 -7.74
N MET A 394 -32.37 -7.06 -6.81
CA MET A 394 -32.75 -7.09 -5.40
C MET A 394 -32.23 -5.87 -4.64
N GLY A 395 -31.38 -5.03 -5.26
CA GLY A 395 -30.72 -3.91 -4.60
C GLY A 395 -29.86 -4.38 -3.42
N LEU A 396 -29.97 -3.68 -2.29
CA LEU A 396 -29.28 -4.02 -1.05
C LEU A 396 -30.12 -5.00 -0.22
N VAL A 397 -29.60 -6.20 -0.03
CA VAL A 397 -30.18 -7.22 0.84
C VAL A 397 -29.39 -7.27 2.15
N GLN A 398 -30.04 -6.92 3.25
CA GLN A 398 -29.40 -6.81 4.56
C GLN A 398 -29.47 -8.13 5.33
N ILE A 399 -28.33 -8.62 5.83
CA ILE A 399 -28.26 -9.77 6.74
C ILE A 399 -27.71 -9.34 8.10
N ALA A 400 -28.27 -9.89 9.17
CA ALA A 400 -27.91 -9.52 10.54
C ALA A 400 -26.85 -10.46 11.12
N PRO A 401 -25.76 -9.95 11.72
CA PRO A 401 -24.77 -10.79 12.39
C PRO A 401 -25.41 -11.59 13.53
N MET A 402 -24.86 -12.77 13.82
CA MET A 402 -25.30 -13.61 14.94
C MET A 402 -24.97 -12.91 16.27
N LYS A 403 -25.70 -13.25 17.33
CA LYS A 403 -25.31 -12.89 18.70
C LYS A 403 -23.92 -13.46 19.02
N GLY A 404 -23.16 -12.81 19.90
CA GLY A 404 -21.80 -13.25 20.18
C GLY A 404 -20.77 -12.92 19.09
N THR A 405 -21.08 -12.01 18.16
CA THR A 405 -20.20 -11.68 17.03
C THR A 405 -19.49 -10.35 17.21
N ILE A 406 -18.17 -10.33 17.03
CA ILE A 406 -17.33 -9.14 16.94
C ILE A 406 -16.83 -9.00 15.50
N TYR A 407 -16.98 -7.82 14.91
CA TYR A 407 -16.56 -7.57 13.54
C TYR A 407 -15.95 -6.18 13.38
N GLY A 408 -15.13 -6.00 12.35
CA GLY A 408 -14.48 -4.73 12.03
C GLY A 408 -13.69 -4.82 10.74
N ARG A 409 -12.93 -3.78 10.42
CA ARG A 409 -12.02 -3.75 9.26
C ARG A 409 -10.65 -3.29 9.69
N LEU A 410 -9.62 -4.01 9.25
CA LEU A 410 -8.23 -3.62 9.44
C LEU A 410 -7.76 -2.79 8.24
N LEU A 411 -7.27 -1.59 8.52
CA LEU A 411 -6.70 -0.68 7.53
C LEU A 411 -5.26 -0.33 7.91
N ASP A 412 -4.41 -0.13 6.92
CA ASP A 412 -3.10 0.46 7.11
C ASP A 412 -3.27 1.93 7.53
N ALA A 413 -2.66 2.31 8.64
CA ALA A 413 -2.71 3.68 9.15
C ALA A 413 -2.03 4.69 8.21
N VAL A 414 -1.10 4.25 7.35
CA VAL A 414 -0.30 5.09 6.46
C VAL A 414 -1.04 5.38 5.15
N ASN A 415 -1.44 4.34 4.41
CA ASN A 415 -2.06 4.51 3.08
C ASN A 415 -3.58 4.27 3.08
N GLY A 416 -4.17 3.82 4.20
CA GLY A 416 -5.61 3.55 4.31
C GLY A 416 -6.09 2.31 3.57
N LEU A 417 -5.19 1.51 2.99
CA LEU A 417 -5.54 0.30 2.26
C LEU A 417 -5.96 -0.82 3.24
N PRO A 418 -6.85 -1.73 2.82
CA PRO A 418 -7.20 -2.87 3.64
C PRO A 418 -6.01 -3.80 3.89
N ILE A 419 -5.91 -4.29 5.12
CA ILE A 419 -4.89 -5.26 5.51
C ILE A 419 -5.48 -6.66 5.34
N TYR A 420 -4.93 -7.43 4.41
CA TYR A 420 -5.35 -8.80 4.12
C TYR A 420 -4.59 -9.81 4.98
N ASN A 421 -5.29 -10.86 5.42
CA ASN A 421 -4.75 -12.04 6.10
C ASN A 421 -3.98 -11.73 7.40
N ALA A 422 -4.22 -10.56 8.01
CA ALA A 422 -3.82 -10.31 9.38
C ALA A 422 -4.69 -11.14 10.32
N VAL A 423 -4.04 -11.81 11.27
CA VAL A 423 -4.68 -12.52 12.36
C VAL A 423 -5.40 -11.52 13.24
N VAL A 424 -6.64 -11.85 13.59
CA VAL A 424 -7.41 -11.18 14.64
C VAL A 424 -7.77 -12.22 15.70
N GLN A 425 -7.45 -11.93 16.94
CA GLN A 425 -7.60 -12.87 18.06
C GLN A 425 -8.08 -12.16 19.32
N LEU A 426 -8.78 -12.90 20.19
CA LEU A 426 -9.11 -12.46 21.54
C LEU A 426 -8.31 -13.24 22.60
N ASP A 427 -7.97 -12.56 23.70
CA ASP A 427 -7.42 -13.12 24.94
C ASP A 427 -6.21 -14.04 24.76
N GLY A 428 -5.33 -13.67 23.82
CA GLY A 428 -4.09 -14.41 23.54
C GLY A 428 -4.34 -15.79 22.96
N GLY A 429 -5.56 -16.07 22.47
CA GLY A 429 -5.90 -17.35 21.86
C GLY A 429 -6.27 -18.44 22.84
N GLY A 430 -6.66 -18.08 24.06
CA GLY A 430 -7.17 -19.06 25.03
C GLY A 430 -8.34 -19.90 24.48
N ASN A 431 -9.12 -19.33 23.55
CA ASN A 431 -10.15 -20.04 22.79
C ASN A 431 -9.80 -20.06 21.29
N PRO A 432 -9.66 -21.23 20.64
CA PRO A 432 -9.34 -21.31 19.22
C PRO A 432 -10.44 -20.76 18.30
N THR A 433 -11.71 -20.71 18.73
CA THR A 433 -12.80 -20.11 17.94
C THR A 433 -12.73 -18.59 17.91
N TRP A 434 -11.99 -17.97 18.84
CA TRP A 434 -11.79 -16.52 18.90
C TRP A 434 -10.57 -16.07 18.10
N LYS A 435 -10.28 -16.77 17.01
CA LYS A 435 -9.20 -16.45 16.08
C LYS A 435 -9.75 -16.48 14.66
N THR A 436 -9.48 -15.43 13.92
CA THR A 436 -9.88 -15.25 12.52
C THR A 436 -8.75 -14.57 11.73
N TYR A 437 -8.96 -14.41 10.44
CA TYR A 437 -8.07 -13.69 9.53
C TYR A 437 -8.89 -12.63 8.82
N SER A 438 -8.31 -11.45 8.63
CA SER A 438 -8.89 -10.41 7.81
C SER A 438 -8.96 -10.83 6.34
N LEU A 439 -10.09 -10.52 5.71
CA LEU A 439 -10.40 -10.80 4.31
C LEU A 439 -9.68 -9.79 3.39
N PRO A 440 -9.67 -9.97 2.05
CA PRO A 440 -8.97 -9.06 1.13
C PRO A 440 -9.45 -7.60 1.20
N ASN A 441 -10.69 -7.37 1.63
CA ASN A 441 -11.24 -6.04 1.89
C ASN A 441 -10.97 -5.53 3.32
N GLY A 442 -10.12 -6.23 4.08
CA GLY A 442 -9.72 -5.93 5.46
C GLY A 442 -10.75 -6.32 6.51
N ASP A 443 -11.96 -6.74 6.11
CA ASP A 443 -13.01 -7.10 7.07
C ASP A 443 -12.63 -8.38 7.82
N PHE A 444 -12.96 -8.45 9.10
CA PHE A 444 -12.80 -9.63 9.92
C PHE A 444 -14.04 -9.86 10.77
N ILE A 445 -14.25 -11.11 11.15
CA ILE A 445 -15.35 -11.52 12.01
C ILE A 445 -14.88 -12.62 12.98
N VAL A 446 -15.16 -12.40 14.26
CA VAL A 446 -14.98 -13.36 15.35
C VAL A 446 -16.37 -13.66 15.89
N TYR A 447 -16.69 -14.93 16.15
CA TYR A 447 -18.03 -15.34 16.58
C TYR A 447 -17.95 -16.21 17.82
N ASP A 448 -19.11 -16.44 18.44
CA ASP A 448 -19.24 -17.22 19.67
C ASP A 448 -18.39 -16.63 20.83
N VAL A 449 -18.33 -15.30 20.90
CA VAL A 449 -17.63 -14.57 21.96
C VAL A 449 -18.52 -14.52 23.20
N SER A 450 -17.96 -14.90 24.35
CA SER A 450 -18.66 -14.84 25.64
C SER A 450 -18.80 -13.39 26.13
N ASP A 451 -19.78 -13.12 26.98
CA ASP A 451 -19.92 -11.81 27.63
C ASP A 451 -18.71 -11.48 28.52
N GLY A 452 -18.21 -10.23 28.48
CA GLY A 452 -17.07 -9.81 29.31
C GLY A 452 -16.06 -8.88 28.64
N ALA A 453 -15.01 -8.53 29.39
CA ALA A 453 -13.89 -7.75 28.87
C ALA A 453 -12.85 -8.67 28.21
N HIS A 454 -12.59 -8.42 26.92
CA HIS A 454 -11.65 -9.20 26.12
C HIS A 454 -10.50 -8.31 25.63
N GLN A 455 -9.31 -8.89 25.49
CA GLN A 455 -8.15 -8.26 24.87
C GLN A 455 -8.13 -8.58 23.39
N LEU A 456 -8.22 -7.57 22.52
CA LEU A 456 -8.11 -7.77 21.08
C LEU A 456 -6.66 -7.72 20.65
N GLN A 457 -6.11 -8.83 20.17
CA GLN A 457 -4.83 -8.86 19.50
C GLN A 457 -5.01 -8.94 18.00
N THR A 458 -4.23 -8.15 17.27
CA THR A 458 -4.09 -8.32 15.83
C THR A 458 -2.62 -8.31 15.49
N TRP A 459 -2.22 -9.22 14.60
CA TRP A 459 -0.93 -9.15 13.96
C TRP A 459 -1.06 -9.68 12.53
N GLY A 460 -0.35 -9.05 11.61
CA GLY A 460 -0.36 -9.36 10.20
C GLY A 460 0.95 -8.94 9.59
N TYR A 461 1.01 -8.97 8.26
CA TYR A 461 2.25 -8.78 7.53
C TYR A 461 2.80 -7.37 7.67
N ALA A 462 3.70 -7.18 8.63
CA ALA A 462 4.22 -5.90 9.08
C ALA A 462 3.22 -5.07 9.88
N TYR A 463 2.15 -5.62 10.46
CA TYR A 463 1.18 -4.82 11.23
C TYR A 463 0.88 -5.49 12.55
N ARG A 464 0.86 -4.73 13.63
CA ARG A 464 0.36 -5.20 14.93
C ARG A 464 -0.23 -4.06 15.74
N PHE A 465 -1.06 -4.39 16.72
CA PHE A 465 -1.30 -3.43 17.79
C PHE A 465 -0.02 -3.24 18.59
N LEU A 466 0.45 -2.00 18.68
CA LEU A 466 1.52 -1.64 19.61
C LEU A 466 1.05 -1.75 21.07
N ALA A 467 -0.25 -1.51 21.30
CA ALA A 467 -0.96 -1.78 22.55
C ALA A 467 -2.34 -2.39 22.21
N PRO A 468 -2.62 -3.65 22.60
CA PRO A 468 -3.91 -4.30 22.34
C PRO A 468 -5.05 -3.54 23.03
N PRO A 469 -6.12 -3.15 22.32
CA PRO A 469 -7.25 -2.51 22.97
C PRO A 469 -8.07 -3.53 23.78
N SER A 470 -8.40 -3.16 25.01
CA SER A 470 -9.45 -3.84 25.80
C SER A 470 -10.82 -3.52 25.20
N ILE A 471 -11.59 -4.54 24.86
CA ILE A 471 -12.96 -4.40 24.39
C ILE A 471 -13.94 -5.04 25.38
N CYS A 472 -14.90 -4.26 25.87
CA CYS A 472 -16.02 -4.80 26.62
C CYS A 472 -17.06 -5.35 25.63
N PHE A 473 -17.28 -6.65 25.64
CA PHE A 473 -18.27 -7.32 24.82
C PHE A 473 -19.51 -7.64 25.64
N SER A 474 -20.67 -7.64 24.98
CA SER A 474 -21.98 -8.05 25.51
C SER A 474 -22.54 -9.16 24.63
N VAL A 475 -23.50 -9.96 25.08
CA VAL A 475 -24.08 -11.06 24.29
C VAL A 475 -24.60 -10.69 22.89
N ASP A 476 -24.87 -9.41 22.60
CA ASP A 476 -25.22 -8.92 21.26
C ASP A 476 -24.00 -8.75 20.34
N SER A 477 -24.22 -8.57 19.03
CA SER A 477 -23.12 -8.34 18.09
C SER A 477 -22.47 -6.96 18.31
N LYS A 478 -21.13 -6.88 18.25
CA LYS A 478 -20.38 -5.63 18.43
C LYS A 478 -19.53 -5.30 17.19
N GLY A 479 -19.81 -4.15 16.58
CA GLY A 479 -18.98 -3.56 15.54
C GLY A 479 -17.86 -2.72 16.13
N LEU A 480 -16.62 -2.93 15.67
CA LEU A 480 -15.44 -2.16 16.06
C LEU A 480 -15.10 -1.04 15.06
N GLY A 481 -15.78 -0.99 13.92
CA GLY A 481 -15.50 -0.01 12.86
C GLY A 481 -14.18 -0.28 12.13
N ASP A 482 -13.55 0.80 11.64
CA ASP A 482 -12.22 0.74 11.03
C ASP A 482 -11.14 0.86 12.09
N LEU A 483 -10.33 -0.19 12.21
CA LEU A 483 -9.18 -0.26 13.08
C LEU A 483 -7.93 -0.02 12.23
N ARG A 484 -7.23 1.08 12.50
CA ARG A 484 -6.01 1.45 11.79
C ARG A 484 -4.80 0.84 12.49
N LEU A 485 -4.06 0.00 11.77
CA LEU A 485 -2.83 -0.60 12.27
C LEU A 485 -1.62 0.18 11.76
N LEU A 486 -0.70 0.49 12.67
CA LEU A 486 0.60 1.01 12.29
C LEU A 486 1.47 -0.15 11.79
N PRO A 487 2.30 0.08 10.76
CA PRO A 487 3.36 -0.84 10.43
C PRO A 487 4.22 -1.12 11.67
N ASP A 488 4.59 -2.38 11.87
CA ASP A 488 5.44 -2.82 12.94
C ASP A 488 6.80 -2.12 12.78
N PRO A 489 7.27 -1.36 13.77
CA PRO A 489 8.61 -0.80 13.71
C PRO A 489 9.61 -1.96 13.77
N ASN A 490 10.60 -1.98 12.88
CA ASN A 490 11.57 -3.06 12.66
C ASN A 490 11.15 -4.13 11.65
N THR A 491 10.77 -3.72 10.44
CA THR A 491 10.40 -4.64 9.37
C THR A 491 10.97 -4.23 8.03
N PHE A 492 11.31 -5.22 7.19
CA PHE A 492 11.37 -5.03 5.75
C PHE A 492 10.09 -5.55 5.12
N ASN A 493 9.53 -4.84 4.15
CA ASN A 493 8.42 -5.33 3.35
C ASN A 493 8.66 -5.02 1.87
N GLY A 494 8.00 -5.77 0.98
CA GLY A 494 8.09 -5.55 -0.47
C GLY A 494 7.13 -6.47 -1.21
N ARG A 495 7.27 -6.54 -2.54
CA ARG A 495 6.43 -7.37 -3.40
C ARG A 495 7.26 -8.15 -4.42
N ALA A 496 7.18 -9.47 -4.39
CA ALA A 496 7.78 -10.36 -5.38
C ALA A 496 6.87 -10.44 -6.61
N LEU A 497 7.39 -10.00 -7.76
CA LEU A 497 6.68 -10.03 -9.03
C LEU A 497 7.55 -10.73 -10.08
N ASP A 498 6.88 -11.40 -11.02
CA ASP A 498 7.52 -11.87 -12.23
C ASP A 498 7.95 -10.66 -13.07
N ALA A 499 9.24 -10.59 -13.43
CA ALA A 499 9.80 -9.45 -14.13
C ALA A 499 9.20 -9.26 -15.54
N GLN A 500 8.76 -10.34 -16.16
CA GLN A 500 8.05 -10.31 -17.43
C GLN A 500 6.60 -9.95 -17.16
N THR A 501 5.77 -10.84 -16.62
CA THR A 501 4.31 -10.67 -16.58
C THR A 501 3.82 -9.59 -15.61
N ARG A 502 4.64 -9.18 -14.64
CA ARG A 502 4.25 -8.32 -13.50
C ARG A 502 3.16 -8.89 -12.63
N LEU A 503 2.84 -10.17 -12.82
CA LEU A 503 1.94 -10.87 -11.95
C LEU A 503 2.65 -11.14 -10.62
N PRO A 504 1.90 -11.06 -9.51
CA PRO A 504 2.43 -11.43 -8.22
C PRO A 504 2.85 -12.88 -8.19
N ILE A 505 4.06 -13.13 -7.67
CA ILE A 505 4.54 -14.48 -7.44
C ILE A 505 4.10 -14.88 -6.05
N GLN A 506 3.25 -15.91 -5.96
CA GLN A 506 2.87 -16.52 -4.70
C GLN A 506 3.92 -17.55 -4.26
N GLY A 507 4.34 -17.50 -3.01
CA GLY A 507 5.18 -18.54 -2.41
C GLY A 507 6.67 -18.44 -2.71
N ALA A 508 7.14 -17.35 -3.34
CA ALA A 508 8.58 -17.03 -3.43
C ALA A 508 9.16 -17.01 -2.02
N GLU A 509 10.35 -17.58 -1.84
CA GLU A 509 11.07 -17.63 -0.56
C GLU A 509 11.94 -16.39 -0.41
N ILE A 510 11.71 -15.62 0.66
CA ILE A 510 12.50 -14.42 0.98
C ILE A 510 13.33 -14.73 2.21
N ILE A 511 14.65 -14.58 2.11
CA ILE A 511 15.59 -14.85 3.19
C ILE A 511 16.41 -13.59 3.45
N LEU A 512 16.42 -13.13 4.70
CA LEU A 512 17.29 -12.07 5.18
C LEU A 512 18.43 -12.67 6.01
N SER A 513 19.65 -12.26 5.71
CA SER A 513 20.86 -12.65 6.43
C SER A 513 21.77 -11.44 6.70
N GLY A 514 22.50 -11.46 7.80
CA GLY A 514 23.39 -10.36 8.20
C GLY A 514 23.25 -9.99 9.68
N GLU A 515 24.29 -9.39 10.27
CA GLU A 515 24.29 -8.97 11.69
C GLU A 515 23.88 -10.08 12.69
N GLY A 516 24.24 -11.34 12.39
CA GLY A 516 23.86 -12.51 13.19
C GLY A 516 22.37 -12.89 13.13
N GLN A 517 21.59 -12.25 12.26
CA GLN A 517 20.19 -12.59 11.99
C GLN A 517 20.05 -13.53 10.79
N TYR A 518 19.06 -14.41 10.87
CA TYR A 518 18.59 -15.23 9.76
C TYR A 518 17.06 -15.31 9.85
N ILE A 519 16.36 -14.62 8.96
CA ILE A 519 14.90 -14.49 8.96
C ILE A 519 14.39 -14.93 7.59
N SER A 520 13.40 -15.82 7.54
CA SER A 520 12.79 -16.23 6.26
C SER A 520 11.27 -16.07 6.27
N THR A 521 10.71 -15.84 5.09
CA THR A 521 9.27 -15.72 4.84
C THR A 521 8.94 -16.19 3.43
N LYS A 522 7.64 -16.24 3.10
CA LYS A 522 7.17 -16.49 1.72
C LYS A 522 6.23 -15.39 1.25
N SER A 523 6.22 -15.12 -0.05
CA SER A 523 5.30 -14.15 -0.65
C SER A 523 3.85 -14.66 -0.69
N PHE A 524 2.89 -13.74 -0.64
CA PHE A 524 1.44 -13.99 -0.65
C PHE A 524 0.89 -14.15 -2.07
N PRO A 525 -0.41 -14.54 -2.23
CA PRO A 525 -1.05 -14.59 -3.55
C PRO A 525 -0.98 -13.28 -4.34
N ASP A 526 -0.89 -12.14 -3.65
CA ASP A 526 -0.72 -10.83 -4.26
C ASP A 526 0.75 -10.38 -4.33
N GLY A 527 1.70 -11.27 -4.06
CA GLY A 527 3.15 -11.09 -4.22
C GLY A 527 3.82 -10.41 -3.04
N ARG A 528 3.06 -9.82 -2.11
CA ARG A 528 3.65 -9.10 -0.97
C ARG A 528 4.40 -10.06 -0.04
N PHE A 529 5.42 -9.56 0.66
CA PHE A 529 6.15 -10.28 1.70
C PHE A 529 6.61 -9.33 2.81
N VAL A 530 6.95 -9.89 3.97
CA VAL A 530 7.49 -9.15 5.12
C VAL A 530 8.51 -9.96 5.91
N LEU A 531 9.58 -9.29 6.33
CA LEU A 531 10.56 -9.77 7.30
C LEU A 531 10.38 -8.98 8.60
N LEU A 532 10.10 -9.67 9.71
CA LEU A 532 9.75 -9.06 10.99
C LEU A 532 10.93 -9.03 11.96
N ASN A 533 10.87 -8.13 12.95
CA ASN A 533 11.84 -8.01 14.05
C ASN A 533 13.27 -7.76 13.56
N VAL A 534 13.44 -6.97 12.51
CA VAL A 534 14.73 -6.66 11.89
C VAL A 534 15.42 -5.54 12.66
N PRO A 535 16.49 -5.81 13.43
CA PRO A 535 17.19 -4.77 14.18
C PRO A 535 17.81 -3.71 13.27
N LYS A 536 18.34 -2.64 13.87
CA LYS A 536 19.19 -1.70 13.13
C LYS A 536 20.44 -2.45 12.64
N GLY A 537 20.74 -2.39 11.35
CA GLY A 537 21.83 -3.16 10.75
C GLY A 537 21.88 -3.08 9.23
N SER A 538 22.86 -3.73 8.62
CA SER A 538 22.91 -3.94 7.16
C SER A 538 22.68 -5.41 6.85
N TYR A 539 21.79 -5.69 5.91
CA TYR A 539 21.32 -7.02 5.62
C TYR A 539 21.37 -7.33 4.13
N ASP A 540 21.60 -8.60 3.83
CA ASP A 540 21.46 -9.20 2.51
C ASP A 540 20.13 -9.95 2.48
N ILE A 541 19.22 -9.50 1.61
CA ILE A 541 17.91 -10.10 1.36
C ILE A 541 17.97 -10.83 0.02
N THR A 542 17.61 -12.11 0.02
CA THR A 542 17.50 -12.92 -1.19
C THR A 542 16.05 -13.27 -1.43
N VAL A 543 15.60 -13.15 -2.68
CA VAL A 543 14.27 -13.61 -3.11
C VAL A 543 14.44 -14.70 -4.14
N ASP A 544 13.99 -15.90 -3.78
CA ASP A 544 14.17 -17.14 -4.52
C ASP A 544 12.84 -17.76 -4.90
N GLU A 545 12.73 -18.25 -6.14
CA GLU A 545 11.60 -19.03 -6.59
C GLU A 545 12.08 -19.99 -7.68
N ALA A 546 11.62 -21.25 -7.65
CA ALA A 546 12.20 -22.33 -8.44
C ALA A 546 12.13 -22.12 -9.97
N ALA A 547 11.18 -21.31 -10.47
CA ALA A 547 11.02 -21.00 -11.89
C ALA A 547 11.74 -19.71 -12.32
N HIS A 548 12.39 -18.97 -11.41
CA HIS A 548 13.00 -17.68 -11.69
C HIS A 548 14.46 -17.59 -11.21
N SER A 549 15.16 -16.55 -11.66
CA SER A 549 16.51 -16.26 -11.18
C SER A 549 16.48 -15.62 -9.77
N LEU A 550 17.35 -16.11 -8.89
CA LEU A 550 17.57 -15.57 -7.55
C LEU A 550 17.94 -14.07 -7.60
N VAL A 551 17.25 -13.24 -6.82
CA VAL A 551 17.55 -11.80 -6.69
C VAL A 551 18.19 -11.52 -5.34
N HIS A 552 19.28 -10.74 -5.34
CA HIS A 552 19.98 -10.29 -4.13
C HIS A 552 19.82 -8.78 -3.94
N ILE A 553 19.50 -8.37 -2.72
CA ILE A 553 19.27 -6.98 -2.31
C ILE A 553 20.10 -6.72 -1.08
N ARG A 554 21.01 -5.74 -1.12
CA ARG A 554 21.74 -5.30 0.06
C ARG A 554 21.19 -3.97 0.55
N THR A 555 20.69 -3.93 1.78
CA THR A 555 20.02 -2.74 2.31
C THR A 555 20.25 -2.56 3.81
N ALA A 556 20.19 -1.30 4.26
CA ALA A 556 20.32 -0.95 5.65
C ALA A 556 18.94 -0.79 6.30
N HIS A 557 18.75 -1.42 7.45
CA HIS A 557 17.60 -1.18 8.31
C HIS A 557 17.99 -0.15 9.37
N PRO A 558 17.35 1.02 9.45
CA PRO A 558 17.73 2.07 10.41
C PRO A 558 17.23 1.79 11.84
N GLY A 559 16.35 0.81 12.00
CA GLY A 559 15.71 0.46 13.27
C GLY A 559 14.54 1.39 13.60
N GLY A 560 13.57 0.87 14.34
CA GLY A 560 12.40 1.63 14.81
C GLY A 560 11.40 2.04 13.73
N ILE A 561 11.57 1.60 12.48
CA ILE A 561 10.67 1.92 11.36
C ILE A 561 10.36 0.67 10.52
N ASN A 562 9.36 0.79 9.67
CA ASN A 562 9.15 -0.13 8.56
C ASN A 562 9.91 0.39 7.32
N VAL A 563 10.68 -0.48 6.66
CA VAL A 563 11.39 -0.19 5.41
C VAL A 563 10.72 -0.95 4.28
N ASP A 564 10.10 -0.22 3.36
CA ASP A 564 9.59 -0.78 2.11
C ASP A 564 10.73 -0.83 1.08
N ILE A 565 11.06 -2.05 0.62
CA ILE A 565 12.05 -2.29 -0.43
C ILE A 565 11.42 -2.34 -1.82
N GLY A 566 10.10 -2.13 -1.95
CA GLY A 566 9.42 -2.01 -3.23
C GLY A 566 9.18 -3.33 -3.96
N ASP A 567 9.02 -3.23 -5.27
CA ASP A 567 8.82 -4.38 -6.15
C ASP A 567 10.15 -5.08 -6.45
N VAL A 568 10.28 -6.31 -5.97
CA VAL A 568 11.38 -7.22 -6.31
C VAL A 568 10.96 -8.02 -7.54
N LEU A 569 11.60 -7.71 -8.67
CA LEU A 569 11.31 -8.33 -9.95
C LEU A 569 12.21 -9.54 -10.16
N LEU A 570 11.62 -10.73 -10.23
CA LEU A 570 12.31 -11.98 -10.45
C LEU A 570 12.41 -12.27 -11.96
N PRO A 571 13.63 -12.32 -12.53
CA PRO A 571 13.86 -12.54 -13.97
C PRO A 571 13.48 -13.92 -14.48
#